data_AF-A0A7S1C3Y6-F1
#
_entry.id   AF-A0A7S1C3Y6-F1
#
_cell.length_a   1.000
_cell.length_b   1.000
_cell.length_c   1.000
_cell.angle_alpha   90.00
_cell.angle_beta   90.00
_cell.angle_gamma   90.00
#
_symmetry.space_group_name_H-M   'P 1'
#
loop_
_entity.id
_entity.type
_entity.pdbx_description
1 polymer ?
#
loop_
_entity_poly.entity_id
_entity_poly.type
_entity_poly.pdbx_seq_one_letter_code
_entity_poly.pdbx_strand_id
1 'polypeptide(L)'
;DALPEDSLVARARSATPERVAALLAAFPRLGAMYSYLRTLFGGESGEGGAGGDGGAALRLPDDARVALAQHMPLEEALWFWEELRCGAVDTVLTERLMRGEAIGGDRGRSNFGTLMERLGAFEAAGA
;
A
#
# COMPACT_ATOMS: atom_id res chain seq x y z
N ASP A 1 -7.28 -22.64 14.48
CA ASP A 1 -6.29 -23.26 13.56
C ASP A 1 -4.99 -22.49 13.57
N ALA A 2 -3.89 -23.16 13.91
CA ALA A 2 -2.55 -22.57 13.79
C ALA A 2 -2.13 -22.61 12.31
N LEU A 3 -1.76 -21.46 11.77
CA LEU A 3 -1.14 -21.39 10.44
C LEU A 3 0.22 -22.12 10.49
N PRO A 4 0.61 -22.82 9.42
CA PRO A 4 1.96 -23.39 9.32
C PRO A 4 3.02 -22.33 9.59
N GLU A 5 4.05 -22.65 10.37
CA GLU A 5 5.09 -21.71 10.80
C GLU A 5 5.89 -21.13 9.62
N ASP A 6 5.90 -21.83 8.49
CA ASP A 6 6.53 -21.45 7.24
C ASP A 6 5.59 -20.71 6.27
N SER A 7 4.32 -20.51 6.64
CA SER A 7 3.35 -19.79 5.81
C SER A 7 3.74 -18.32 5.62
N LEU A 8 3.36 -17.75 4.46
CA LEU A 8 3.58 -16.32 4.15
C LEU A 8 3.04 -15.40 5.26
N VAL A 9 1.89 -15.75 5.85
CA VAL A 9 1.27 -14.99 6.92
C VAL A 9 2.09 -15.08 8.22
N ALA A 10 2.60 -16.26 8.59
CA ALA A 10 3.47 -16.41 9.75
C ALA A 10 4.80 -15.64 9.59
N ARG A 11 5.37 -15.64 8.38
CA ARG A 11 6.56 -14.85 8.03
C ARG A 11 6.31 -13.35 8.06
N ALA A 12 5.14 -12.89 7.59
CA ALA A 12 4.77 -11.48 7.64
C ALA A 12 4.52 -10.99 9.08
N ARG A 13 3.90 -11.81 9.93
CA ARG A 13 3.64 -11.49 11.35
C ARG A 13 4.91 -11.31 12.19
N SER A 14 5.97 -12.01 11.84
CA SER A 14 7.26 -11.99 12.55
C SER A 14 8.29 -11.07 11.88
N ALA A 15 7.91 -10.38 10.79
CA ALA A 15 8.80 -9.52 10.06
C ALA A 15 9.00 -8.19 10.80
N THR A 16 10.23 -7.68 10.75
CA THR A 16 10.53 -6.29 11.13
C THR A 16 10.30 -5.37 9.92
N PRO A 17 10.14 -4.05 10.11
CA PRO A 17 10.01 -3.10 9.01
C PRO A 17 11.13 -3.21 7.96
N GLU A 18 12.34 -3.56 8.37
CA GLU A 18 13.50 -3.71 7.48
C GLU A 18 13.45 -5.02 6.66
N ARG A 19 12.73 -6.03 7.16
CA ARG A 19 12.59 -7.34 6.49
C ARG A 19 11.35 -7.42 5.62
N VAL A 20 10.40 -6.48 5.77
CA VAL A 20 9.18 -6.47 4.97
C VAL A 20 9.46 -6.14 3.51
N ALA A 21 10.48 -5.33 3.19
CA ALA A 21 10.92 -5.06 1.82
C ALA A 21 11.37 -6.36 1.12
N ALA A 22 12.22 -7.14 1.78
CA ALA A 22 12.67 -8.43 1.26
C ALA A 22 11.52 -9.44 1.11
N LEU A 23 10.52 -9.40 2.01
CA LEU A 23 9.32 -10.23 1.89
C LEU A 23 8.41 -9.81 0.75
N LEU A 24 8.24 -8.50 0.52
CA LEU A 24 7.46 -7.98 -0.61
C LEU A 24 8.14 -8.33 -1.95
N ALA A 25 9.46 -8.25 -2.01
CA ALA A 25 10.24 -8.67 -3.18
C ALA A 25 10.13 -10.18 -3.43
N ALA A 26 10.23 -11.00 -2.38
CA ALA A 26 10.14 -12.46 -2.50
C ALA A 26 8.70 -12.95 -2.75
N PHE A 27 7.70 -12.19 -2.29
CA PHE A 27 6.29 -12.55 -2.39
C PHE A 27 5.45 -11.34 -2.85
N PRO A 28 5.47 -10.97 -4.15
CA PRO A 28 4.76 -9.79 -4.67
C PRO A 28 3.26 -9.75 -4.32
N ARG A 29 2.62 -10.92 -4.19
CA ARG A 29 1.21 -11.04 -3.78
C ARG A 29 0.92 -10.46 -2.38
N LEU A 30 1.93 -10.34 -1.53
CA LEU A 30 1.81 -9.70 -0.23
C LEU A 30 1.49 -8.20 -0.36
N GLY A 31 1.90 -7.55 -1.46
CA GLY A 31 1.54 -6.16 -1.76
C GLY A 31 0.04 -5.97 -1.97
N ALA A 32 -0.66 -6.98 -2.47
CA ALA A 32 -2.13 -6.97 -2.53
C ALA A 32 -2.78 -7.07 -1.15
N MET A 33 -2.03 -7.35 -0.07
CA MET A 33 -2.54 -7.43 1.29
C MET A 33 -2.14 -6.19 2.11
N TYR A 34 -2.03 -5.02 1.48
CA TYR A 34 -1.58 -3.79 2.13
C TYR A 34 -2.35 -3.43 3.41
N SER A 35 -3.68 -3.58 3.43
CA SER A 35 -4.45 -3.33 4.67
C SER A 35 -4.02 -4.20 5.85
N TYR A 36 -3.61 -5.45 5.59
CA TYR A 36 -3.06 -6.33 6.63
C TYR A 36 -1.68 -5.85 7.09
N LEU A 37 -0.80 -5.49 6.14
CA LEU A 37 0.52 -4.93 6.47
C LEU A 37 0.39 -3.63 7.26
N ARG A 38 -0.58 -2.78 6.93
CA ARG A 38 -0.90 -1.57 7.68
C ARG A 38 -1.31 -1.86 9.13
N THR A 39 -2.03 -2.95 9.41
CA THR A 39 -2.33 -3.35 10.80
C THR A 39 -1.10 -3.86 11.56
N LEU A 40 -0.09 -4.38 10.86
CA LEU A 40 1.15 -4.89 11.47
C LEU A 40 2.20 -3.80 11.70
N PHE A 41 2.28 -2.84 10.78
CA PHE A 41 3.34 -1.82 10.74
C PHE A 41 2.83 -0.37 10.93
N GLY A 42 1.53 -0.19 11.09
CA GLY A 42 0.92 1.09 11.46
C GLY A 42 1.20 1.41 12.93
N GLY A 43 1.65 2.62 13.21
CA GLY A 43 1.79 3.11 14.57
C GLY A 43 0.43 3.26 15.25
N GLU A 44 0.33 2.86 16.52
CA GLU A 44 -0.90 2.86 17.31
C GLU A 44 -1.59 4.23 17.37
N SER A 45 -2.82 4.26 16.90
CA SER A 45 -4.00 4.88 17.52
C SER A 45 -5.21 4.39 16.70
N GLY A 46 -6.16 3.59 17.14
CA GLY A 46 -6.46 2.91 18.40
C GLY A 46 -7.55 1.87 18.09
N GLU A 47 -8.03 1.16 19.11
CA GLU A 47 -9.10 0.16 18.98
C GLU A 47 -10.37 0.72 18.31
N GLY A 48 -10.84 0.01 17.28
CA GLY A 48 -12.21 0.11 16.78
C GLY A 48 -12.43 1.00 15.56
N GLY A 49 -13.04 0.40 14.53
CA GLY A 49 -14.02 1.10 13.73
C GLY A 49 -13.55 1.63 12.38
N ALA A 50 -14.38 1.34 11.38
CA ALA A 50 -14.33 1.83 10.03
C ALA A 50 -14.21 3.35 9.91
N GLY A 51 -13.42 3.80 8.92
CA GLY A 51 -13.52 5.13 8.33
C GLY A 51 -12.90 6.27 9.13
N GLY A 52 -11.89 6.94 8.57
CA GLY A 52 -11.40 8.20 9.10
C GLY A 52 -10.07 8.62 8.50
N ASP A 53 -10.11 9.71 7.74
CA ASP A 53 -8.95 10.52 7.36
C ASP A 53 -8.00 10.75 8.54
N GLY A 54 -6.69 10.59 8.34
CA GLY A 54 -5.69 11.07 9.30
C GLY A 54 -4.48 10.19 9.55
N GLY A 55 -3.64 9.98 8.52
CA GLY A 55 -2.20 10.24 8.62
C GLY A 55 -1.37 9.63 9.77
N ALA A 56 -1.63 8.40 10.21
CA ALA A 56 -0.60 7.66 10.94
C ALA A 56 0.44 7.15 9.93
N ALA A 57 1.52 7.91 9.73
CA ALA A 57 2.59 7.58 8.79
C ALA A 57 3.09 6.14 9.03
N LEU A 58 2.89 5.30 8.02
CA LEU A 58 3.37 3.93 8.03
C LEU A 58 4.90 3.98 8.14
N ARG A 59 5.47 3.41 9.20
CA ARG A 59 6.93 3.39 9.42
C ARG A 59 7.60 2.28 8.59
N LEU A 60 7.41 2.33 7.28
CA LEU A 60 8.09 1.46 6.34
C LEU A 60 9.29 2.17 5.72
N PRO A 61 10.42 1.47 5.55
CA PRO A 61 11.54 2.00 4.77
C PRO A 61 11.13 2.23 3.31
N ASP A 62 11.84 3.13 2.63
CA ASP A 62 11.52 3.59 1.27
C ASP A 62 11.44 2.42 0.27
N ASP A 63 12.32 1.43 0.40
CA ASP A 63 12.34 0.23 -0.43
C ASP A 63 11.06 -0.60 -0.29
N ALA A 64 10.53 -0.75 0.93
CA ALA A 64 9.25 -1.42 1.16
C ALA A 64 8.08 -0.62 0.58
N ARG A 65 8.10 0.71 0.70
CA ARG A 65 7.06 1.59 0.13
C ARG A 65 7.04 1.52 -1.40
N VAL A 66 8.21 1.51 -2.03
CA VAL A 66 8.37 1.29 -3.47
C VAL A 66 7.87 -0.08 -3.88
N ALA A 67 8.25 -1.15 -3.17
CA ALA A 67 7.79 -2.50 -3.48
C ALA A 67 6.26 -2.66 -3.35
N LEU A 68 5.65 -1.97 -2.37
CA LEU A 68 4.20 -1.89 -2.27
C LEU A 68 3.58 -1.21 -3.49
N ALA A 69 4.08 -0.02 -3.84
CA ALA A 69 3.60 0.75 -4.98
C ALA A 69 3.79 0.01 -6.32
N GLN A 70 4.71 -0.94 -6.43
CA GLN A 70 4.91 -1.75 -7.63
C GLN A 70 3.92 -2.91 -7.76
N HIS A 71 3.41 -3.43 -6.64
CA HIS A 71 2.71 -4.72 -6.63
C HIS A 71 1.26 -4.67 -6.14
N MET A 72 0.89 -3.64 -5.40
CA MET A 72 -0.49 -3.45 -4.97
C MET A 72 -1.36 -2.99 -6.14
N PRO A 73 -2.67 -3.30 -6.15
CA PRO A 73 -3.59 -2.77 -7.16
C PRO A 73 -3.47 -1.25 -7.29
N LEU A 74 -3.50 -0.72 -8.51
CA LEU A 74 -3.24 0.71 -8.76
C LEU A 74 -4.25 1.61 -8.03
N GLU A 75 -5.52 1.22 -7.98
CA GLU A 75 -6.56 1.89 -7.18
C GLU A 75 -6.13 2.03 -5.71
N GLU A 76 -5.62 0.96 -5.11
CA GLU A 76 -5.19 0.95 -3.71
C GLU A 76 -3.91 1.76 -3.49
N ALA A 77 -2.99 1.75 -4.46
CA ALA A 77 -1.76 2.53 -4.41
C ALA A 77 -2.05 4.03 -4.45
N LEU A 78 -2.98 4.46 -5.31
CA LEU A 78 -3.44 5.85 -5.39
C LEU A 78 -4.21 6.25 -4.14
N TRP A 79 -5.04 5.35 -3.60
CA TRP A 79 -5.81 5.61 -2.38
C TRP A 79 -4.90 5.89 -1.17
N PHE A 80 -3.84 5.11 -1.00
CA PHE A 80 -2.89 5.26 0.11
C PHE A 80 -1.62 6.03 -0.29
N TRP A 81 -1.65 6.77 -1.40
CA TRP A 81 -0.45 7.45 -1.91
C TRP A 81 0.19 8.38 -0.86
N GLU A 82 -0.61 9.16 -0.14
CA GLU A 82 -0.10 10.06 0.92
C GLU A 82 0.67 9.31 2.02
N GLU A 83 0.27 8.08 2.34
CA GLU A 83 0.94 7.23 3.32
C GLU A 83 2.24 6.61 2.76
N LEU A 84 2.26 6.32 1.47
CA LEU A 84 3.38 5.68 0.78
C LEU A 84 4.40 6.68 0.23
N ARG A 85 4.05 7.96 0.15
CA ARG A 85 4.76 8.98 -0.63
C ARG A 85 6.27 9.02 -0.33
N CYS A 86 7.04 8.78 -1.39
CA CYS A 86 8.44 9.13 -1.54
C CYS A 86 8.72 9.33 -3.04
N GLY A 87 9.82 10.01 -3.40
CA GLY A 87 10.08 10.34 -4.81
C GLY A 87 10.14 9.11 -5.74
N ALA A 88 10.56 7.96 -5.23
CA ALA A 88 10.56 6.70 -5.99
C ALA A 88 9.15 6.10 -6.14
N VAL A 89 8.26 6.25 -5.16
CA VAL A 89 6.85 5.83 -5.26
C VAL A 89 6.13 6.66 -6.31
N ASP A 90 6.33 7.98 -6.33
CA ASP A 90 5.73 8.88 -7.32
C ASP A 90 6.10 8.42 -8.74
N THR A 91 7.39 8.13 -8.97
CA THR A 91 7.88 7.60 -10.26
C THR A 91 7.18 6.29 -10.65
N VAL A 92 7.06 5.34 -9.71
CA VAL A 92 6.40 4.05 -9.97
C VAL A 92 4.92 4.24 -10.35
N LEU A 93 4.19 5.09 -9.63
CA LEU A 93 2.77 5.30 -9.89
C LEU A 93 2.55 6.01 -11.22
N THR A 94 3.36 7.04 -11.54
CA THR A 94 3.34 7.72 -12.84
C THR A 94 3.59 6.74 -13.99
N GLU A 95 4.59 5.87 -13.87
CA GLU A 95 4.85 4.85 -14.90
C GLU A 95 3.69 3.86 -15.08
N ARG A 96 3.06 3.42 -13.99
CA ARG A 96 1.90 2.50 -14.04
C ARG A 96 0.69 3.15 -14.72
N LEU A 97 0.42 4.41 -14.39
CA LEU A 97 -0.61 5.23 -15.03
C LEU A 97 -0.35 5.39 -16.53
N MET A 98 0.89 5.74 -16.91
CA MET A 98 1.29 5.91 -18.31
C MET A 98 1.22 4.62 -19.14
N ARG A 99 1.40 3.45 -18.50
CA ARG A 99 1.19 2.14 -19.13
C ARG A 99 -0.28 1.78 -19.33
N GLY A 100 -1.21 2.59 -18.83
CA GLY A 100 -2.64 2.33 -18.89
C GLY A 100 -3.07 1.19 -18.00
N GLU A 101 -2.37 0.96 -16.88
CA GLU A 101 -2.78 -0.05 -15.91
C GLU A 101 -4.19 0.27 -15.38
N ALA A 102 -5.04 -0.75 -15.29
CA ALA A 102 -6.43 -0.56 -14.95
C ALA A 102 -6.59 -0.04 -13.51
N ILE A 103 -7.21 1.13 -13.37
CA ILE A 103 -7.69 1.66 -12.10
C ILE A 103 -9.08 1.06 -11.85
N GLY A 104 -9.12 -0.25 -11.60
CA GLY A 104 -10.35 -1.03 -11.41
C GLY A 104 -10.39 -1.61 -10.01
N GLY A 105 -11.43 -1.26 -9.25
CA GLY A 105 -11.60 -1.73 -7.89
C GLY A 105 -12.22 -3.11 -7.83
N ASP A 106 -11.39 -4.15 -7.88
CA ASP A 106 -11.79 -5.51 -7.45
C ASP A 106 -12.34 -5.51 -6.00
N ARG A 107 -12.07 -4.46 -5.23
CA ARG A 107 -12.46 -4.31 -3.83
C ARG A 107 -13.52 -3.25 -3.58
N GLY A 108 -13.98 -2.56 -4.64
CA GLY A 108 -15.02 -1.53 -4.56
C GLY A 108 -14.71 -0.42 -3.55
N ARG A 109 -13.43 -0.13 -3.29
CA ARG A 109 -13.04 0.88 -2.29
C ARG A 109 -13.27 2.30 -2.77
N SER A 110 -13.26 2.51 -4.07
CA SER A 110 -13.45 3.83 -4.63
C SER A 110 -14.54 3.82 -5.69
N ASN A 111 -15.43 4.80 -5.60
CA ASN A 111 -16.27 5.17 -6.74
C ASN A 111 -15.46 6.07 -7.68
N PHE A 112 -15.95 6.23 -8.92
CA PHE A 112 -15.26 7.02 -9.95
C PHE A 112 -14.92 8.45 -9.49
N GLY A 113 -15.81 9.12 -8.76
CA GLY A 113 -15.59 10.49 -8.29
C GLY A 113 -14.42 10.58 -7.30
N THR A 114 -14.38 9.69 -6.31
CA THR A 114 -13.29 9.67 -5.33
C THR A 114 -11.95 9.29 -5.95
N LEU A 115 -11.94 8.43 -6.99
CA LEU A 115 -10.70 8.15 -7.74
C LEU A 115 -10.17 9.37 -8.48
N MET A 116 -11.05 10.14 -9.12
CA MET A 116 -10.67 11.36 -9.82
C MET A 116 -10.10 12.41 -8.86
N GLU A 117 -10.68 12.54 -7.66
CA GLU A 117 -10.14 13.42 -6.62
C GLU A 117 -8.72 13.00 -6.18
N ARG A 118 -8.51 11.71 -5.95
CA ARG A 118 -7.19 11.17 -5.57
C ARG A 118 -6.16 11.30 -6.68
N LEU A 119 -6.56 11.05 -7.93
CA LEU A 119 -5.69 11.25 -9.09
C LEU A 119 -5.33 12.74 -9.24
N GLY A 120 -6.31 13.64 -9.10
CA GLY A 120 -6.06 15.08 -9.14
C GLY A 120 -5.13 15.56 -8.03
N ALA A 121 -5.26 15.02 -6.80
CA ALA A 121 -4.35 15.32 -5.70
C ALA A 121 -2.91 14.82 -5.97
N PHE A 122 -2.78 13.64 -6.58
CA PHE A 122 -1.49 13.09 -7.01
C PHE A 122 -0.82 13.97 -8.08
N GLU A 123 -1.54 14.35 -9.13
CA GLU A 123 -1.04 15.21 -10.21
C GLU A 123 -0.68 16.62 -9.72
N ALA A 124 -1.53 17.22 -8.88
CA ALA A 124 -1.30 18.57 -8.33
C ALA A 124 -0.04 18.64 -7.45
N ALA A 125 0.42 17.50 -6.92
CA ALA A 125 1.63 17.42 -6.12
C ALA A 125 2.93 17.37 -6.94
N GLY A 126 2.84 17.39 -8.27
CA GLY A 126 3.98 17.46 -9.19
C GLY A 126 4.66 16.12 -9.47
N ALA A 127 3.91 15.02 -9.41
CA ALA A 127 4.35 13.67 -9.77
C ALA A 127 4.30 13.39 -11.29
#